data_AF-A0A164QCI1-F1
#
_entry.id   AF-A0A164QCI1-F1
#
_cell.length_a   1.000
_cell.length_b   1.000
_cell.length_c   1.000
_cell.angle_alpha   90.00
_cell.angle_beta   90.00
_cell.angle_gamma   90.00
#
_symmetry.space_group_name_H-M   'P 1'
#
loop_
_entity.id
_entity.type
_entity.pdbx_description
1 polymer ?
#
loop_
_entity_poly.entity_id
_entity_poly.type
_entity_poly.pdbx_seq_one_letter_code
_entity_poly.pdbx_strand_id
1 'polypeptide(L)'
;MNPAKKFKGKNLQTKPALSNRQWQVTDLVQPQFNSSYSTEEFLRAAADAWSLTERQDKQVQVAGTKCLVYKNPFNCCQLRNFVEDDSFLHQLKHELLSLNFHDKSNDLYKFRQSQDLKKVTTAAVSALKKFLYSDFRQWLIQVTGIELNATMDMSCAQYNHTDVLLCHDDELEGRRIAYILYLVDEDWNLADGGNLDLYSVDDSKQPDKIVTSLVPIWNSLAFFAVTPTSFHQVSEVLAAGSNKCRLSVSGWFHGKPFKRPPPFVEPVKHLSKPEDMDEDDFYTWISAAYLDPSTQGDVQSTFSEKSEIQLQEFIQPDKYGQLCEALHSLDVSSWITQGPANKRHYEITESTSATMLNETRKFFQSEAFFLVLSNLTGLKLHRLASTPSSSENESSSDEKPSNGTSKSKKGSSNDIDPCCRLQVSRWQTGCYTMLSDEDAHGSEYALDVWFFLSADHWQLAHGGQVSYIARGEDEELLTICPSNNCLALVYRDQDTMRFVKHINSLSGDLKHFTINGVYYDRPPNRE
;
A
#
# COMPACT_ATOMS: atom_id res chain seq x y z
N MET A 1 -20.76 69.29 38.43
CA MET A 1 -22.14 69.09 37.92
C MET A 1 -22.31 67.64 37.52
N ASN A 2 -23.44 67.03 37.88
CA ASN A 2 -24.00 65.81 37.28
C ASN A 2 -25.36 66.28 36.70
N PRO A 3 -25.89 65.76 35.58
CA PRO A 3 -26.55 64.46 35.68
C PRO A 3 -26.58 63.57 34.42
N ALA A 4 -26.62 62.24 34.65
CA ALA A 4 -27.49 61.27 33.95
C ALA A 4 -27.25 60.99 32.44
N LYS A 5 -27.72 59.92 31.80
CA LYS A 5 -28.24 58.54 32.07
C LYS A 5 -28.25 57.88 30.65
N LYS A 6 -28.30 56.57 30.38
CA LYS A 6 -28.59 55.30 31.10
C LYS A 6 -28.17 54.18 30.11
N PHE A 7 -27.66 53.02 30.53
CA PHE A 7 -28.11 51.71 29.97
C PHE A 7 -27.78 50.56 30.93
N LYS A 8 -28.71 49.62 31.08
CA LYS A 8 -28.60 48.43 31.94
C LYS A 8 -28.20 47.22 31.10
N GLY A 9 -27.38 46.32 31.64
CA GLY A 9 -26.94 45.10 30.96
C GLY A 9 -27.95 43.95 30.95
N LYS A 10 -27.52 42.82 30.38
CA LYS A 10 -28.10 41.49 30.57
C LYS A 10 -26.97 40.48 30.77
N ASN A 11 -27.26 39.41 31.51
CA ASN A 11 -26.30 38.41 31.96
C ASN A 11 -25.67 37.63 30.80
N LEU A 12 -24.36 37.40 30.86
CA LEU A 12 -23.77 36.18 30.29
C LEU A 12 -24.00 35.04 31.29
N GLN A 13 -24.59 33.94 30.83
CA GLN A 13 -24.57 32.68 31.59
C GLN A 13 -23.17 32.10 31.51
N THR A 14 -22.48 32.01 32.64
CA THR A 14 -21.25 31.23 32.76
C THR A 14 -21.60 29.74 32.66
N LYS A 15 -20.99 29.04 31.69
CA LYS A 15 -21.09 27.58 31.55
C LYS A 15 -20.67 26.90 32.87
N PRO A 16 -21.31 25.80 33.29
CA PRO A 16 -20.80 25.02 34.41
C PRO A 16 -19.42 24.46 34.06
N ALA A 17 -18.47 24.61 34.98
CA ALA A 17 -17.15 24.02 34.82
C ALA A 17 -17.26 22.49 34.84
N LEU A 18 -16.67 21.83 33.85
CA LEU A 18 -16.46 20.38 33.88
C LEU A 18 -15.61 20.04 35.11
N SER A 19 -16.14 19.20 36.01
CA SER A 19 -15.40 18.81 37.20
C SER A 19 -14.26 17.87 36.82
N ASN A 20 -13.02 18.26 37.11
CA ASN A 20 -11.89 17.33 37.14
C ASN A 20 -12.09 16.31 38.27
N ARG A 21 -12.88 15.25 38.02
CA ARG A 21 -12.88 14.06 38.87
C ARG A 21 -11.62 13.27 38.57
N GLN A 22 -10.73 13.23 39.56
CA GLN A 22 -9.58 12.34 39.56
C GLN A 22 -10.09 10.92 39.89
N TRP A 23 -10.26 10.09 38.86
CA TRP A 23 -10.77 8.72 38.99
C TRP A 23 -9.85 7.89 39.89
N GLN A 24 -10.35 7.46 41.05
CA GLN A 24 -9.65 6.51 41.91
C GLN A 24 -9.89 5.08 41.42
N VAL A 25 -8.89 4.22 41.58
CA VAL A 25 -8.87 2.83 41.08
C VAL A 25 -10.03 1.96 41.64
N THR A 26 -10.69 2.40 42.72
CA THR A 26 -11.79 1.71 43.39
C THR A 26 -13.14 1.77 42.67
N ASP A 27 -13.33 2.70 41.72
CA ASP A 27 -14.64 2.97 41.10
C ASP A 27 -14.79 2.37 39.69
N LEU A 28 -13.78 1.62 39.20
CA LEU A 28 -13.81 1.02 37.86
C LEU A 28 -14.83 -0.15 37.80
N VAL A 29 -15.95 0.09 37.12
CA VAL A 29 -16.89 -0.97 36.73
C VAL A 29 -16.16 -1.99 35.85
N GLN A 30 -16.30 -3.27 36.18
CA GLN A 30 -15.72 -4.34 35.37
C GLN A 30 -16.53 -4.51 34.07
N PRO A 31 -15.89 -4.64 32.90
CA PRO A 31 -16.59 -4.87 31.65
C PRO A 31 -17.36 -6.19 31.72
N GLN A 32 -18.60 -6.16 31.25
CA GLN A 32 -19.47 -7.32 31.13
C GLN A 32 -19.98 -7.42 29.70
N PHE A 33 -20.23 -8.66 29.26
CA PHE A 33 -20.93 -8.91 28.01
C PHE A 33 -22.28 -8.21 28.01
N ASN A 34 -22.68 -7.72 26.83
CA ASN A 34 -24.09 -7.49 26.60
C ASN A 34 -24.87 -8.76 26.95
N SER A 35 -25.81 -8.64 27.88
CA SER A 35 -26.62 -9.74 28.39
C SER A 35 -27.38 -10.48 27.28
N SER A 36 -27.74 -9.80 26.18
CA SER A 36 -28.38 -10.41 25.01
C SER A 36 -27.48 -11.38 24.22
N TYR A 37 -26.16 -11.32 24.39
CA TYR A 37 -25.20 -12.22 23.73
C TYR A 37 -24.81 -13.44 24.56
N SER A 38 -25.44 -13.64 25.74
CA SER A 38 -25.06 -14.67 26.71
C SER A 38 -26.14 -15.73 26.97
N THR A 39 -27.30 -15.66 26.31
CA THR A 39 -28.37 -16.66 26.47
C THR A 39 -28.07 -17.94 25.68
N GLU A 40 -28.52 -19.10 26.15
CA GLU A 40 -28.33 -20.37 25.43
C GLU A 40 -28.96 -20.35 24.03
N GLU A 41 -30.13 -19.72 23.90
CA GLU A 41 -30.81 -19.50 22.62
C GLU A 41 -29.95 -18.66 21.67
N PHE A 42 -29.38 -17.55 22.15
CA PHE A 42 -28.50 -16.72 21.35
C PHE A 42 -27.22 -17.47 20.96
N LEU A 43 -26.55 -18.14 21.91
CA LEU A 43 -25.28 -18.85 21.66
C LEU A 43 -25.46 -19.94 20.60
N ARG A 44 -26.56 -20.69 20.68
CA ARG A 44 -26.95 -21.67 19.66
C ARG A 44 -27.23 -20.99 18.32
N ALA A 45 -28.04 -19.94 18.30
CA ALA A 45 -28.36 -19.22 17.07
C ALA A 45 -27.13 -18.58 16.42
N ALA A 46 -26.15 -18.15 17.22
CA ALA A 46 -24.86 -17.61 16.77
C ALA A 46 -23.97 -18.70 16.18
N ALA A 47 -23.90 -19.88 16.81
CA ALA A 47 -23.16 -21.03 16.29
C ALA A 47 -23.80 -21.60 15.00
N ASP A 48 -25.13 -21.66 14.93
CA ASP A 48 -25.88 -22.03 13.72
C ASP A 48 -25.72 -20.95 12.62
N ALA A 49 -25.66 -19.67 12.99
CA ALA A 49 -25.37 -18.59 12.06
C ALA A 49 -23.90 -18.62 11.58
N TRP A 50 -22.94 -19.03 12.40
CA TRP A 50 -21.53 -19.13 12.01
C TRP A 50 -21.28 -20.35 11.12
N SER A 51 -21.73 -21.53 11.52
CA SER A 51 -21.42 -22.81 10.87
C SER A 51 -22.08 -23.01 9.50
N LEU A 52 -23.30 -22.50 9.28
CA LEU A 52 -24.04 -22.73 8.03
C LEU A 52 -23.47 -21.90 6.87
N THR A 53 -22.87 -22.57 5.88
CA THR A 53 -22.31 -21.98 4.66
C THR A 53 -23.33 -21.78 3.52
N GLU A 54 -24.45 -22.52 3.52
CA GLU A 54 -25.39 -22.58 2.39
C GLU A 54 -26.58 -21.60 2.46
N ARG A 55 -26.56 -20.58 3.34
CA ARG A 55 -27.66 -19.60 3.38
C ARG A 55 -27.61 -18.69 2.15
N GLN A 56 -28.77 -18.46 1.52
CA GLN A 56 -28.92 -17.46 0.45
C GLN A 56 -28.72 -16.02 0.96
N ASP A 57 -28.91 -15.80 2.27
CA ASP A 57 -28.76 -14.50 2.91
C ASP A 57 -27.28 -14.10 3.03
N LYS A 58 -26.90 -12.97 2.42
CA LYS A 58 -25.54 -12.39 2.54
C LYS A 58 -25.17 -11.98 3.97
N GLN A 59 -26.16 -11.73 4.82
CA GLN A 59 -26.03 -11.36 6.23
C GLN A 59 -27.16 -11.97 7.06
N VAL A 60 -26.87 -12.34 8.30
CA VAL A 60 -27.85 -12.91 9.25
C VAL A 60 -27.85 -12.09 10.52
N GLN A 61 -29.02 -11.58 10.94
CA GLN A 61 -29.21 -11.01 12.27
C GLN A 61 -29.52 -12.13 13.27
N VAL A 62 -28.71 -12.25 14.33
CA VAL A 62 -28.81 -13.38 15.26
C VAL A 62 -29.83 -13.11 16.37
N ALA A 63 -30.86 -13.97 16.47
CA ALA A 63 -31.86 -13.97 17.55
C ALA A 63 -32.52 -12.60 17.83
N GLY A 64 -32.70 -11.76 16.79
CA GLY A 64 -33.27 -10.41 16.93
C GLY A 64 -32.36 -9.39 17.65
N THR A 65 -31.15 -9.78 18.05
CA THR A 65 -30.17 -8.93 18.73
C THR A 65 -29.45 -8.00 17.73
N LYS A 66 -28.49 -7.19 18.19
CA LYS A 66 -27.62 -6.38 17.31
C LYS A 66 -26.35 -7.11 16.84
N CYS A 67 -26.33 -8.44 16.91
CA CYS A 67 -25.31 -9.28 16.30
C CYS A 67 -25.65 -9.54 14.82
N LEU A 68 -24.71 -9.22 13.93
CA LEU A 68 -24.80 -9.44 12.49
C LEU A 68 -23.67 -10.36 12.04
N VAL A 69 -24.00 -11.47 11.36
CA VAL A 69 -23.03 -12.37 10.72
C VAL A 69 -23.10 -12.20 9.21
N TYR A 70 -22.10 -11.58 8.62
CA TYR A 70 -21.87 -11.50 7.19
C TYR A 70 -21.29 -12.82 6.68
N LYS A 71 -21.79 -13.28 5.53
CA LYS A 71 -21.48 -14.60 4.95
C LYS A 71 -20.62 -14.56 3.69
N ASN A 72 -20.65 -13.43 3.00
CA ASN A 72 -19.90 -13.19 1.78
C ASN A 72 -19.04 -11.94 2.03
N PRO A 73 -17.72 -11.98 1.81
CA PRO A 73 -16.97 -13.03 1.11
C PRO A 73 -16.53 -14.20 2.02
N PHE A 74 -16.51 -13.98 3.33
CA PHE A 74 -16.25 -14.99 4.36
C PHE A 74 -17.04 -14.65 5.63
N ASN A 75 -17.06 -15.56 6.61
CA ASN A 75 -17.70 -15.34 7.90
C ASN A 75 -17.04 -14.17 8.65
N CYS A 76 -17.75 -13.05 8.75
CA CYS A 76 -17.39 -11.91 9.59
C CYS A 76 -18.58 -11.53 10.47
N CYS A 77 -18.37 -11.38 11.77
CA CYS A 77 -19.41 -11.05 12.74
C CYS A 77 -19.20 -9.64 13.30
N GLN A 78 -20.26 -8.83 13.42
CA GLN A 78 -20.28 -7.55 14.12
C GLN A 78 -21.23 -7.63 15.32
N LEU A 79 -20.69 -7.50 16.53
CA LEU A 79 -21.43 -7.37 17.78
C LEU A 79 -21.54 -5.89 18.15
N ARG A 80 -22.72 -5.27 18.04
CA ARG A 80 -22.92 -3.87 18.48
C ARG A 80 -23.36 -3.81 19.94
N ASN A 81 -23.05 -2.71 20.63
CA ASN A 81 -23.22 -2.60 22.09
C ASN A 81 -22.50 -3.75 22.83
N PHE A 82 -21.27 -4.07 22.43
CA PHE A 82 -20.52 -5.28 22.84
C PHE A 82 -20.32 -5.39 24.35
N VAL A 83 -19.90 -4.29 25.00
CA VAL A 83 -19.83 -4.18 26.47
C VAL A 83 -21.10 -3.49 26.97
N GLU A 84 -21.69 -3.99 28.05
CA GLU A 84 -22.96 -3.48 28.61
C GLU A 84 -22.79 -2.09 29.28
N ASP A 85 -21.69 -1.85 30.00
CA ASP A 85 -21.43 -0.58 30.69
C ASP A 85 -20.61 0.40 29.83
N ASP A 86 -21.22 1.51 29.48
CA ASP A 86 -20.65 2.56 28.62
C ASP A 86 -19.67 3.48 29.38
N SER A 87 -19.80 3.60 30.71
CA SER A 87 -18.87 4.37 31.54
C SER A 87 -17.48 3.73 31.58
N PHE A 88 -17.42 2.40 31.60
CA PHE A 88 -16.19 1.64 31.41
C PHE A 88 -15.52 1.98 30.07
N LEU A 89 -16.29 2.08 28.98
CA LEU A 89 -15.76 2.35 27.65
C LEU A 89 -15.23 3.78 27.48
N HIS A 90 -15.89 4.77 28.08
CA HIS A 90 -15.35 6.12 28.13
C HIS A 90 -14.05 6.19 28.95
N GLN A 91 -13.96 5.49 30.09
CA GLN A 91 -12.71 5.40 30.86
C GLN A 91 -11.61 4.67 30.05
N LEU A 92 -11.96 3.59 29.34
CA LEU A 92 -11.05 2.87 28.45
C LEU A 92 -10.54 3.77 27.31
N LYS A 93 -11.43 4.50 26.61
CA LYS A 93 -11.05 5.47 25.55
C LYS A 93 -10.10 6.53 26.11
N HIS A 94 -10.37 7.05 27.31
CA HIS A 94 -9.50 8.02 27.98
C HIS A 94 -8.12 7.43 28.34
N GLU A 95 -8.06 6.23 28.93
CA GLU A 95 -6.78 5.56 29.22
C GLU A 95 -5.98 5.29 27.93
N LEU A 96 -6.64 4.80 26.88
CA LEU A 96 -5.98 4.50 25.59
C LEU A 96 -5.46 5.75 24.89
N LEU A 97 -6.21 6.85 24.86
CA LEU A 97 -5.77 8.13 24.29
C LEU A 97 -4.66 8.81 25.11
N SER A 98 -4.42 8.37 26.35
CA SER A 98 -3.30 8.83 27.18
C SER A 98 -1.99 8.05 26.96
N LEU A 99 -2.01 7.00 26.13
CA LEU A 99 -0.82 6.23 25.77
C LEU A 99 0.02 6.97 24.73
N ASN A 100 1.32 6.64 24.69
CA ASN A 100 2.18 7.04 23.58
C ASN A 100 1.78 6.26 22.31
N PHE A 101 1.56 7.00 21.23
CA PHE A 101 1.38 6.48 19.89
C PHE A 101 2.61 6.76 19.04
N HIS A 102 2.94 5.84 18.16
CA HIS A 102 4.02 5.94 17.18
C HIS A 102 3.40 5.93 15.78
N ASP A 103 3.85 6.82 14.91
CA ASP A 103 3.47 6.79 13.50
C ASP A 103 4.04 5.50 12.85
N LYS A 104 3.19 4.78 12.12
CA LYS A 104 3.51 3.57 11.38
C LYS A 104 3.17 3.81 9.91
N SER A 105 4.16 3.71 9.03
CA SER A 105 4.00 3.96 7.60
C SER A 105 4.94 3.05 6.80
N ASN A 106 4.36 2.23 5.92
CA ASN A 106 5.07 1.46 4.90
C ASN A 106 4.20 1.42 3.62
N ASP A 107 4.52 0.56 2.65
CA ASP A 107 3.71 0.33 1.45
C ASP A 107 2.24 -0.04 1.76
N LEU A 108 2.02 -0.94 2.72
CA LEU A 108 0.72 -1.49 3.11
C LEU A 108 -0.15 -0.52 3.91
N TYR A 109 0.44 0.34 4.74
CA TYR A 109 -0.32 1.15 5.69
C TYR A 109 0.26 2.53 6.00
N LYS A 110 -0.59 3.37 6.59
CA LYS A 110 -0.26 4.62 7.27
C LYS A 110 -1.27 4.83 8.40
N PHE A 111 -0.84 4.76 9.66
CA PHE A 111 -1.68 5.04 10.84
C PHE A 111 -0.80 5.24 12.09
N ARG A 112 -1.42 5.40 13.27
CA ARG A 112 -0.73 5.47 14.57
C ARG A 112 -1.01 4.26 15.43
N GLN A 113 0.02 3.63 15.98
CA GLN A 113 -0.12 2.47 16.88
C GLN A 113 0.43 2.78 18.28
N SER A 114 -0.26 2.34 19.33
CA SER A 114 0.28 2.35 20.68
C SER A 114 1.37 1.30 20.85
N GLN A 115 2.12 1.39 21.95
CA GLN A 115 2.83 0.21 22.48
C GLN A 115 1.87 -0.98 22.68
N ASP A 116 2.42 -2.20 22.65
CA ASP A 116 1.72 -3.46 22.98
C ASP A 116 0.93 -3.36 24.30
N LEU A 117 -0.39 -3.51 24.22
CA LEU A 117 -1.29 -3.33 25.36
C LEU A 117 -1.14 -4.46 26.41
N LYS A 118 -0.52 -5.60 26.05
CA LYS A 118 -0.12 -6.63 27.02
C LYS A 118 0.73 -6.05 28.14
N LYS A 119 1.60 -5.08 27.83
CA LYS A 119 2.51 -4.40 28.76
C LYS A 119 1.87 -3.24 29.54
N VAL A 120 0.71 -2.73 29.09
CA VAL A 120 -0.01 -1.61 29.74
C VAL A 120 -0.77 -2.10 30.97
N THR A 121 -0.59 -1.47 32.13
CA THR A 121 -1.16 -1.91 33.42
C THR A 121 -2.21 -0.95 34.00
N THR A 122 -2.70 0.01 33.22
CA THR A 122 -3.81 0.89 33.63
C THR A 122 -5.09 0.07 33.86
N ALA A 123 -6.02 0.62 34.64
CA ALA A 123 -7.07 -0.17 35.25
C ALA A 123 -8.09 -0.68 34.22
N ALA A 124 -8.61 0.19 33.34
CA ALA A 124 -9.56 -0.20 32.30
C ALA A 124 -8.91 -1.10 31.23
N VAL A 125 -7.67 -0.83 30.82
CA VAL A 125 -6.93 -1.70 29.87
C VAL A 125 -6.67 -3.10 30.48
N SER A 126 -6.37 -3.18 31.78
CA SER A 126 -6.17 -4.47 32.47
C SER A 126 -7.48 -5.26 32.60
N ALA A 127 -8.59 -4.58 32.87
CA ALA A 127 -9.92 -5.20 32.90
C ALA A 127 -10.36 -5.66 31.50
N LEU A 128 -10.12 -4.88 30.44
CA LEU A 128 -10.36 -5.27 29.04
C LEU A 128 -9.55 -6.52 28.67
N LYS A 129 -8.25 -6.57 29.02
CA LYS A 129 -7.41 -7.75 28.78
C LYS A 129 -7.98 -9.02 29.38
N LYS A 130 -8.41 -8.95 30.64
CA LYS A 130 -9.06 -10.07 31.32
C LYS A 130 -10.32 -10.49 30.54
N PHE A 131 -11.24 -9.55 30.31
CA PHE A 131 -12.50 -9.78 29.62
C PHE A 131 -12.34 -10.43 28.23
N LEU A 132 -11.43 -9.91 27.40
CA LEU A 132 -11.18 -10.46 26.07
C LEU A 132 -10.55 -11.87 26.12
N TYR A 133 -9.53 -12.09 26.96
CA TYR A 133 -8.73 -13.32 26.93
C TYR A 133 -9.18 -14.41 27.91
N SER A 134 -10.11 -14.13 28.83
CA SER A 134 -10.92 -15.14 29.52
C SER A 134 -12.29 -15.30 28.86
N ASP A 135 -13.18 -14.34 29.08
CA ASP A 135 -14.62 -14.56 28.93
C ASP A 135 -15.03 -14.57 27.45
N PHE A 136 -14.57 -13.58 26.68
CA PHE A 136 -14.82 -13.53 25.23
C PHE A 136 -14.11 -14.66 24.49
N ARG A 137 -12.91 -15.06 24.90
CA ARG A 137 -12.23 -16.21 24.30
C ARG A 137 -13.03 -17.51 24.46
N GLN A 138 -13.65 -17.75 25.63
CA GLN A 138 -14.52 -18.91 25.81
C GLN A 138 -15.80 -18.81 24.96
N TRP A 139 -16.41 -17.63 24.91
CA TRP A 139 -17.57 -17.34 24.04
C TRP A 139 -17.23 -17.60 22.56
N LEU A 140 -16.05 -17.17 22.08
CA LEU A 140 -15.60 -17.40 20.71
C LEU A 140 -15.41 -18.89 20.40
N ILE A 141 -14.84 -19.67 21.32
CA ILE A 141 -14.72 -21.12 21.16
C ILE A 141 -16.11 -21.75 21.01
N GLN A 142 -17.09 -21.34 21.84
CA GLN A 142 -18.46 -21.86 21.79
C GLN A 142 -19.20 -21.50 20.50
N VAL A 143 -19.08 -20.25 20.03
CA VAL A 143 -19.79 -19.77 18.82
C VAL A 143 -19.12 -20.25 17.53
N THR A 144 -17.80 -20.28 17.47
CA THR A 144 -17.07 -20.57 16.22
C THR A 144 -16.62 -22.01 16.06
N GLY A 145 -16.55 -22.78 17.17
CA GLY A 145 -15.94 -24.11 17.21
C GLY A 145 -14.40 -24.12 17.03
N ILE A 146 -13.75 -22.95 16.99
CA ILE A 146 -12.31 -22.83 16.81
C ILE A 146 -11.62 -22.93 18.17
N GLU A 147 -10.65 -23.84 18.32
CA GLU A 147 -9.80 -23.94 19.51
C GLU A 147 -8.83 -22.76 19.62
N LEU A 148 -8.86 -22.05 20.75
CA LEU A 148 -8.04 -20.86 21.01
C LEU A 148 -7.20 -21.00 22.29
N ASN A 149 -5.90 -20.74 22.18
CA ASN A 149 -4.95 -20.73 23.30
C ASN A 149 -4.99 -19.38 24.06
N ALA A 150 -4.19 -19.24 25.12
CA ALA A 150 -4.22 -18.07 26.01
C ALA A 150 -3.24 -16.93 25.62
N THR A 151 -2.63 -16.98 24.44
CA THR A 151 -1.71 -15.93 23.97
C THR A 151 -2.45 -14.61 23.81
N MET A 152 -1.96 -13.57 24.49
CA MET A 152 -2.42 -12.19 24.32
C MET A 152 -1.63 -11.49 23.22
N ASP A 153 -2.35 -10.93 22.25
CA ASP A 153 -1.82 -10.22 21.09
C ASP A 153 -2.80 -9.08 20.73
N MET A 154 -2.52 -7.87 21.23
CA MET A 154 -3.44 -6.74 21.09
C MET A 154 -2.74 -5.37 21.15
N SER A 155 -3.20 -4.46 20.31
CA SER A 155 -2.70 -3.09 20.19
C SER A 155 -3.85 -2.07 20.15
N CYS A 156 -3.56 -0.81 20.43
CA CYS A 156 -4.47 0.29 20.11
C CYS A 156 -4.01 0.93 18.79
N ALA A 157 -4.94 1.17 17.87
CA ALA A 157 -4.68 1.85 16.63
C ALA A 157 -5.58 3.09 16.50
N GLN A 158 -4.95 4.21 16.12
CA GLN A 158 -5.58 5.49 15.79
C GLN A 158 -5.37 5.74 14.30
N TYR A 159 -6.47 5.98 13.58
CA TYR A 159 -6.44 6.47 12.20
C TYR A 159 -7.09 7.86 12.17
N ASN A 160 -6.37 8.82 11.60
CA ASN A 160 -6.78 10.20 11.35
C ASN A 160 -6.98 10.40 9.84
N HIS A 161 -7.34 11.62 9.41
CA HIS A 161 -7.46 11.94 7.98
C HIS A 161 -6.25 11.48 7.15
N THR A 162 -6.49 10.82 6.01
CA THR A 162 -5.50 10.14 5.13
C THR A 162 -4.87 8.84 5.62
N ASP A 163 -5.17 8.39 6.84
CA ASP A 163 -4.66 7.12 7.34
C ASP A 163 -5.46 5.95 6.76
N VAL A 164 -4.77 4.84 6.45
CA VAL A 164 -5.26 3.68 5.68
C VAL A 164 -4.48 2.42 6.05
N LEU A 165 -5.08 1.24 5.89
CA LEU A 165 -4.39 -0.06 5.91
C LEU A 165 -4.98 -0.88 4.76
N LEU A 166 -4.20 -1.13 3.71
CA LEU A 166 -4.66 -1.67 2.43
C LEU A 166 -4.95 -3.18 2.49
N CYS A 167 -5.22 -3.79 1.33
CA CYS A 167 -5.70 -5.16 1.22
C CYS A 167 -4.67 -6.20 1.72
N HIS A 168 -5.03 -6.94 2.77
CA HIS A 168 -4.24 -8.03 3.37
C HIS A 168 -5.18 -9.10 3.97
N ASP A 169 -4.66 -10.29 4.27
CA ASP A 169 -5.43 -11.46 4.76
C ASP A 169 -5.27 -11.75 6.26
N ASP A 170 -4.35 -11.04 6.91
CA ASP A 170 -3.90 -11.21 8.30
C ASP A 170 -3.09 -12.50 8.59
N GLU A 171 -2.60 -13.19 7.57
CA GLU A 171 -1.99 -14.52 7.68
C GLU A 171 -0.60 -14.52 8.35
N LEU A 172 -0.60 -14.77 9.67
CA LEU A 172 0.62 -15.03 10.45
C LEU A 172 0.45 -16.31 11.28
N GLU A 173 1.55 -17.06 11.50
CA GLU A 173 1.48 -18.34 12.20
C GLU A 173 0.81 -18.21 13.58
N GLY A 174 -0.09 -19.14 13.89
CA GLY A 174 -0.82 -19.19 15.15
C GLY A 174 -2.09 -18.33 15.19
N ARG A 175 -2.21 -17.27 14.39
CA ARG A 175 -3.43 -16.44 14.33
C ARG A 175 -4.62 -17.26 13.82
N ARG A 176 -5.79 -17.15 14.46
CA ARG A 176 -7.00 -17.91 14.09
C ARG A 176 -8.27 -17.08 14.02
N ILE A 177 -8.44 -16.07 14.87
CA ILE A 177 -9.54 -15.10 14.80
C ILE A 177 -8.96 -13.71 14.97
N ALA A 178 -9.14 -12.85 13.96
CA ALA A 178 -8.87 -11.42 14.07
C ALA A 178 -10.07 -10.73 14.72
N TYR A 179 -9.83 -9.69 15.54
CA TYR A 179 -10.89 -8.87 16.11
C TYR A 179 -10.52 -7.38 16.14
N ILE A 180 -11.53 -6.53 16.04
CA ILE A 180 -11.42 -5.07 16.19
C ILE A 180 -12.58 -4.57 17.06
N LEU A 181 -12.26 -4.04 18.25
CA LEU A 181 -13.17 -3.28 19.10
C LEU A 181 -13.08 -1.79 18.74
N TYR A 182 -14.18 -1.22 18.26
CA TYR A 182 -14.26 0.17 17.83
C TYR A 182 -14.63 1.11 18.99
N LEU A 183 -13.76 2.11 19.18
CA LEU A 183 -13.89 3.19 20.18
C LEU A 183 -13.90 4.56 19.47
N VAL A 184 -14.45 4.58 18.25
CA VAL A 184 -14.66 5.77 17.41
C VAL A 184 -15.55 6.82 18.09
N ASP A 185 -15.80 7.94 17.44
CA ASP A 185 -16.76 8.92 17.96
C ASP A 185 -18.20 8.49 17.65
N GLU A 186 -19.16 8.85 18.51
CA GLU A 186 -20.53 8.31 18.46
C GLU A 186 -21.30 8.69 17.18
N ASP A 187 -20.88 9.78 16.50
CA ASP A 187 -21.42 10.25 15.22
C ASP A 187 -20.60 9.78 14.01
N TRP A 188 -19.72 8.78 14.18
CA TRP A 188 -18.99 8.16 13.07
C TRP A 188 -19.95 7.50 12.08
N ASN A 189 -19.79 7.82 10.80
CA ASN A 189 -20.67 7.37 9.73
C ASN A 189 -19.87 7.07 8.44
N LEU A 190 -20.57 6.59 7.41
CA LEU A 190 -19.97 6.15 6.15
C LEU A 190 -19.10 7.22 5.46
N ALA A 191 -19.44 8.52 5.60
CA ALA A 191 -18.70 9.60 4.98
C ALA A 191 -17.39 9.96 5.72
N ASP A 192 -17.23 9.52 6.97
CA ASP A 192 -15.96 9.70 7.72
C ASP A 192 -14.88 8.70 7.27
N GLY A 193 -15.24 7.68 6.47
CA GLY A 193 -14.34 6.61 6.02
C GLY A 193 -13.94 5.63 7.13
N GLY A 194 -12.76 5.02 7.01
CA GLY A 194 -12.26 4.08 8.01
C GLY A 194 -13.02 2.74 8.07
N ASN A 195 -13.73 2.34 7.01
CA ASN A 195 -14.54 1.13 6.99
C ASN A 195 -13.66 -0.12 7.05
N LEU A 196 -14.17 -1.22 7.62
CA LEU A 196 -13.60 -2.54 7.41
C LEU A 196 -14.23 -3.12 6.13
N ASP A 197 -13.49 -3.07 5.04
CA ASP A 197 -13.92 -3.60 3.73
C ASP A 197 -13.44 -5.03 3.56
N LEU A 198 -14.30 -5.91 3.05
CA LEU A 198 -14.02 -7.34 2.83
C LEU A 198 -14.04 -7.66 1.33
N TYR A 199 -12.98 -8.29 0.84
CA TYR A 199 -12.79 -8.63 -0.58
C TYR A 199 -13.31 -10.03 -0.92
N SER A 200 -14.05 -10.15 -2.02
CA SER A 200 -14.23 -11.45 -2.69
C SER A 200 -12.92 -11.90 -3.32
N VAL A 201 -12.78 -13.20 -3.55
CA VAL A 201 -11.65 -13.78 -4.26
C VAL A 201 -12.04 -14.31 -5.63
N ASP A 202 -11.06 -14.33 -6.54
CA ASP A 202 -11.18 -14.91 -7.87
C ASP A 202 -10.98 -16.46 -7.87
N ASP A 203 -10.92 -17.04 -9.06
CA ASP A 203 -10.64 -18.47 -9.24
C ASP A 203 -9.24 -18.86 -8.75
N SER A 204 -8.27 -17.93 -8.81
CA SER A 204 -6.89 -18.07 -8.33
C SER A 204 -6.73 -17.82 -6.81
N LYS A 205 -7.83 -17.53 -6.10
CA LYS A 205 -7.87 -17.16 -4.67
C LYS A 205 -7.19 -15.84 -4.32
N GLN A 206 -6.97 -14.97 -5.29
CA GLN A 206 -6.51 -13.58 -5.09
C GLN A 206 -7.71 -12.64 -4.89
N PRO A 207 -7.55 -11.51 -4.17
CA PRO A 207 -8.63 -10.55 -3.94
C PRO A 207 -9.02 -9.80 -5.22
N ASP A 208 -10.32 -9.84 -5.52
CA ASP A 208 -10.98 -9.20 -6.67
C ASP A 208 -11.57 -7.83 -6.26
N LYS A 209 -12.76 -7.82 -5.67
CA LYS A 209 -13.51 -6.61 -5.35
C LYS A 209 -14.06 -6.61 -3.92
N ILE A 210 -14.24 -5.42 -3.37
CA ILE A 210 -14.95 -5.23 -2.10
C ILE A 210 -16.43 -5.61 -2.31
N VAL A 211 -16.93 -6.56 -1.52
CA VAL A 211 -18.33 -7.03 -1.60
C VAL A 211 -19.11 -6.81 -0.30
N THR A 212 -18.46 -6.34 0.75
CA THR A 212 -19.06 -5.99 2.05
C THR A 212 -18.17 -4.95 2.73
N SER A 213 -18.79 -3.94 3.35
CA SER A 213 -18.10 -2.84 4.01
C SER A 213 -18.79 -2.56 5.34
N LEU A 214 -18.03 -2.63 6.43
CA LEU A 214 -18.52 -2.43 7.80
C LEU A 214 -18.05 -1.06 8.30
N VAL A 215 -19.00 -0.13 8.41
CA VAL A 215 -18.79 1.15 9.11
C VAL A 215 -18.45 0.87 10.58
N PRO A 216 -17.37 1.44 11.14
CA PRO A 216 -17.06 1.29 12.55
C PRO A 216 -18.06 2.10 13.39
N ILE A 217 -18.55 1.51 14.48
CA ILE A 217 -19.58 2.09 15.35
C ILE A 217 -19.06 2.06 16.79
N TRP A 218 -19.33 3.09 17.59
CA TRP A 218 -19.03 3.09 19.03
C TRP A 218 -19.52 1.82 19.71
N ASN A 219 -18.68 1.24 20.60
CA ASN A 219 -19.00 0.01 21.32
C ASN A 219 -19.43 -1.15 20.38
N SER A 220 -18.77 -1.30 19.23
CA SER A 220 -18.95 -2.47 18.38
C SER A 220 -17.66 -3.27 18.24
N LEU A 221 -17.76 -4.60 18.24
CA LEU A 221 -16.65 -5.50 17.96
C LEU A 221 -16.92 -6.26 16.67
N ALA A 222 -16.02 -6.13 15.70
CA ALA A 222 -15.96 -7.00 14.53
C ALA A 222 -14.97 -8.15 14.78
N PHE A 223 -15.28 -9.36 14.30
CA PHE A 223 -14.33 -10.49 14.27
C PHE A 223 -14.55 -11.40 13.08
N PHE A 224 -13.50 -12.05 12.60
CA PHE A 224 -13.53 -13.02 11.51
C PHE A 224 -12.43 -14.08 11.67
N ALA A 225 -12.61 -15.24 11.05
CA ALA A 225 -11.57 -16.27 11.03
C ALA A 225 -10.44 -15.87 10.06
N VAL A 226 -9.19 -16.02 10.51
CA VAL A 226 -8.00 -15.84 9.66
C VAL A 226 -7.87 -17.07 8.75
N THR A 227 -7.84 -16.84 7.44
CA THR A 227 -7.75 -17.86 6.39
C THR A 227 -6.95 -17.31 5.21
N PRO A 228 -6.43 -18.15 4.28
CA PRO A 228 -5.73 -17.68 3.07
C PRO A 228 -6.61 -16.87 2.09
N THR A 229 -7.87 -16.61 2.44
CA THR A 229 -8.82 -15.81 1.66
C THR A 229 -9.57 -14.79 2.53
N SER A 230 -9.12 -14.47 3.75
CA SER A 230 -9.72 -13.43 4.60
C SER A 230 -9.27 -12.01 4.22
N PHE A 231 -9.20 -11.73 2.92
CA PHE A 231 -8.74 -10.45 2.40
C PHE A 231 -9.65 -9.29 2.81
N HIS A 232 -9.06 -8.28 3.45
CA HIS A 232 -9.75 -7.12 3.97
C HIS A 232 -8.83 -5.89 4.00
N GLN A 233 -9.41 -4.72 4.22
CA GLN A 233 -8.67 -3.47 4.42
C GLN A 233 -9.39 -2.58 5.45
N VAL A 234 -8.67 -1.58 5.96
CA VAL A 234 -9.26 -0.38 6.53
C VAL A 234 -9.25 0.70 5.44
N SER A 235 -10.43 1.08 4.96
CA SER A 235 -10.57 2.17 3.98
C SER A 235 -9.95 3.47 4.51
N GLU A 236 -9.52 4.37 3.63
CA GLU A 236 -9.02 5.68 4.03
C GLU A 236 -10.01 6.39 4.96
N VAL A 237 -9.50 7.07 6.00
CA VAL A 237 -10.29 7.97 6.84
C VAL A 237 -10.40 9.35 6.16
N LEU A 238 -11.63 9.75 5.89
CA LEU A 238 -12.00 10.94 5.09
C LEU A 238 -12.55 12.09 5.95
N ALA A 239 -12.47 11.97 7.29
CA ALA A 239 -13.00 12.94 8.27
C ALA A 239 -12.20 14.27 8.36
N ALA A 240 -11.90 14.89 7.21
CA ALA A 240 -11.10 16.10 7.04
C ALA A 240 -11.62 17.28 7.88
N GLY A 241 -10.70 18.04 8.50
CA GLY A 241 -11.03 19.25 9.26
C GLY A 241 -11.85 19.03 10.54
N SER A 242 -12.15 17.78 10.89
CA SER A 242 -12.78 17.40 12.15
C SER A 242 -11.71 17.00 13.19
N ASN A 243 -12.09 17.02 14.46
CA ASN A 243 -11.29 16.39 15.54
C ASN A 243 -11.66 14.91 15.74
N LYS A 244 -12.34 14.28 14.77
CA LYS A 244 -12.74 12.87 14.89
C LYS A 244 -11.53 11.95 14.83
N CYS A 245 -11.60 10.85 15.59
CA CYS A 245 -10.54 9.87 15.70
C CYS A 245 -11.10 8.45 15.55
N ARG A 246 -10.66 7.72 14.52
CA ARG A 246 -10.96 6.29 14.42
C ARG A 246 -10.04 5.52 15.37
N LEU A 247 -10.43 5.47 16.64
CA LEU A 247 -9.76 4.68 17.66
C LEU A 247 -10.29 3.25 17.66
N SER A 248 -9.39 2.27 17.77
CA SER A 248 -9.76 0.86 17.91
C SER A 248 -8.74 0.09 18.73
N VAL A 249 -9.21 -0.94 19.44
CA VAL A 249 -8.36 -2.00 20.01
C VAL A 249 -8.50 -3.22 19.12
N SER A 250 -7.43 -3.58 18.42
CA SER A 250 -7.39 -4.75 17.53
C SER A 250 -6.36 -5.77 17.99
N GLY A 251 -6.53 -7.01 17.53
CA GLY A 251 -5.65 -8.11 17.90
C GLY A 251 -6.12 -9.44 17.34
N TRP A 252 -5.46 -10.52 17.77
CA TRP A 252 -5.74 -11.87 17.32
C TRP A 252 -5.86 -12.84 18.47
N PHE A 253 -6.87 -13.71 18.40
CA PHE A 253 -6.88 -14.94 19.18
C PHE A 253 -6.09 -16.00 18.43
N HIS A 254 -5.13 -16.59 19.15
CA HIS A 254 -4.22 -17.59 18.63
C HIS A 254 -4.73 -19.01 18.89
N GLY A 255 -4.32 -19.96 18.08
CA GLY A 255 -4.66 -21.38 18.20
C GLY A 255 -3.67 -22.27 17.45
N LYS A 256 -4.09 -23.49 17.10
CA LYS A 256 -3.25 -24.39 16.28
C LYS A 256 -3.08 -23.82 14.87
N PRO A 257 -1.84 -23.70 14.33
CA PRO A 257 -1.61 -23.30 12.93
C PRO A 257 -2.31 -24.21 11.93
N PHE A 258 -2.69 -23.65 10.78
CA PHE A 258 -3.18 -24.40 9.61
C PHE A 258 -2.11 -24.45 8.52
N LYS A 259 -2.22 -25.43 7.61
CA LYS A 259 -1.28 -25.54 6.47
C LYS A 259 -1.63 -24.47 5.43
N ARG A 260 -0.65 -23.64 5.09
CA ARG A 260 -0.77 -22.61 4.05
C ARG A 260 -0.82 -23.23 2.64
N PRO A 261 -1.55 -22.63 1.68
CA PRO A 261 -1.39 -22.96 0.27
C PRO A 261 0.01 -22.54 -0.22
N PRO A 262 0.48 -23.07 -1.36
CA PRO A 262 1.64 -22.49 -2.04
C PRO A 262 1.36 -21.03 -2.45
N PRO A 263 2.40 -20.17 -2.47
CA PRO A 263 2.36 -18.83 -3.07
C PRO A 263 1.71 -18.75 -4.45
N PHE A 264 1.06 -17.63 -4.75
CA PHE A 264 0.48 -17.37 -6.07
C PHE A 264 1.52 -16.79 -7.03
N VAL A 265 1.95 -17.60 -8.00
CA VAL A 265 2.90 -17.18 -9.03
C VAL A 265 2.17 -16.35 -10.10
N GLU A 266 2.51 -15.06 -10.18
CA GLU A 266 1.98 -14.18 -11.22
C GLU A 266 2.51 -14.55 -12.61
N PRO A 267 1.71 -14.39 -13.68
CA PRO A 267 2.19 -14.57 -15.05
C PRO A 267 3.42 -13.70 -15.37
N VAL A 268 4.39 -14.30 -16.06
CA VAL A 268 5.58 -13.63 -16.58
C VAL A 268 5.15 -12.50 -17.53
N LYS A 269 5.50 -11.26 -17.20
CA LYS A 269 5.24 -10.09 -18.06
C LYS A 269 6.10 -10.17 -19.33
N HIS A 270 5.50 -9.84 -20.47
CA HIS A 270 6.18 -9.82 -21.76
C HIS A 270 7.36 -8.83 -21.75
N LEU A 271 8.46 -9.21 -22.40
CA LEU A 271 9.64 -8.38 -22.61
C LEU A 271 9.77 -8.08 -24.11
N SER A 272 9.87 -6.80 -24.45
CA SER A 272 10.09 -6.33 -25.81
C SER A 272 11.57 -6.13 -26.09
N LYS A 273 11.96 -6.28 -27.36
CA LYS A 273 13.32 -5.98 -27.84
C LYS A 273 13.43 -4.52 -28.30
N PRO A 274 14.64 -3.95 -28.32
CA PRO A 274 14.87 -2.67 -28.97
C PRO A 274 14.34 -2.65 -30.41
N GLU A 275 13.84 -1.51 -30.87
CA GLU A 275 13.33 -1.31 -32.23
C GLU A 275 14.06 -0.15 -32.93
N ASP A 276 14.16 -0.20 -34.27
CA ASP A 276 14.73 0.89 -35.05
C ASP A 276 13.77 2.09 -35.11
N MET A 277 14.30 3.27 -34.80
CA MET A 277 13.65 4.57 -34.96
C MET A 277 14.48 5.44 -35.91
N ASP A 278 13.81 6.27 -36.70
CA ASP A 278 14.50 7.23 -37.56
C ASP A 278 15.23 8.28 -36.70
N GLU A 279 16.42 8.69 -37.15
CA GLU A 279 17.31 9.57 -36.38
C GLU A 279 16.74 10.99 -36.26
N ASP A 280 16.17 11.53 -37.34
CA ASP A 280 15.53 12.85 -37.32
C ASP A 280 14.28 12.81 -36.42
N ASP A 281 13.47 11.75 -36.51
CA ASP A 281 12.34 11.54 -35.60
C ASP A 281 12.81 11.51 -34.13
N PHE A 282 13.87 10.77 -33.79
CA PHE A 282 14.38 10.65 -32.43
C PHE A 282 14.83 12.01 -31.86
N TYR A 283 15.46 12.84 -32.67
CA TYR A 283 15.86 14.20 -32.28
C TYR A 283 14.68 15.17 -32.09
N THR A 284 13.49 14.88 -32.62
CA THR A 284 12.27 15.64 -32.24
C THR A 284 11.79 15.35 -30.81
N TRP A 285 12.22 14.23 -30.21
CA TRP A 285 11.79 13.81 -28.88
C TRP A 285 12.73 14.26 -27.77
N ILE A 286 14.02 13.94 -27.84
CA ILE A 286 14.95 14.14 -26.72
C ILE A 286 15.45 15.59 -26.64
N SER A 287 15.65 16.10 -25.41
CA SER A 287 16.35 17.37 -25.19
C SER A 287 17.82 17.25 -25.60
N ALA A 288 18.30 18.20 -26.42
CA ALA A 288 19.65 18.18 -26.97
C ALA A 288 20.76 18.22 -25.90
N ALA A 289 20.45 18.70 -24.69
CA ALA A 289 21.37 18.64 -23.55
C ALA A 289 21.77 17.20 -23.20
N TYR A 290 20.85 16.24 -23.28
CA TYR A 290 21.12 14.83 -22.98
C TYR A 290 21.75 14.05 -24.14
N LEU A 291 22.05 14.73 -25.25
CA LEU A 291 22.87 14.22 -26.36
C LEU A 291 24.31 14.74 -26.32
N ASP A 292 24.60 15.78 -25.53
CA ASP A 292 25.93 16.34 -25.40
C ASP A 292 26.87 15.37 -24.63
N PRO A 293 28.05 14.99 -25.18
CA PRO A 293 28.94 14.03 -24.53
C PRO A 293 29.48 14.47 -23.16
N SER A 294 29.63 15.78 -22.90
CA SER A 294 30.07 16.26 -21.58
C SER A 294 28.96 16.03 -20.56
N THR A 295 27.73 16.42 -20.91
CA THR A 295 26.54 16.23 -20.08
C THR A 295 26.28 14.75 -19.81
N GLN A 296 26.45 13.88 -20.82
CA GLN A 296 26.36 12.43 -20.63
C GLN A 296 27.42 11.91 -19.65
N GLY A 297 28.66 12.38 -19.74
CA GLY A 297 29.74 12.01 -18.80
C GLY A 297 29.48 12.46 -17.35
N ASP A 298 29.00 13.68 -17.15
CA ASP A 298 28.67 14.20 -15.81
C ASP A 298 27.50 13.44 -15.17
N VAL A 299 26.47 13.12 -15.97
CA VAL A 299 25.34 12.27 -15.56
C VAL A 299 25.82 10.86 -15.23
N GLN A 300 26.66 10.25 -16.08
CA GLN A 300 27.20 8.91 -15.87
C GLN A 300 28.04 8.83 -14.59
N SER A 301 28.86 9.85 -14.30
CA SER A 301 29.63 9.92 -13.05
C SER A 301 28.71 9.96 -11.84
N THR A 302 27.69 10.82 -11.87
CA THR A 302 26.71 10.95 -10.78
C THR A 302 25.93 9.64 -10.57
N PHE A 303 25.49 9.00 -11.66
CA PHE A 303 24.77 7.74 -11.61
C PHE A 303 25.66 6.59 -11.10
N SER A 304 26.94 6.57 -11.46
CA SER A 304 27.89 5.55 -11.00
C SER A 304 28.15 5.64 -9.49
N GLU A 305 28.09 6.84 -8.91
CA GLU A 305 28.25 7.05 -7.46
C GLU A 305 26.99 6.69 -6.65
N LYS A 306 25.79 6.92 -7.21
CA LYS A 306 24.52 6.86 -6.46
C LYS A 306 23.55 5.76 -6.87
N SER A 307 23.73 5.17 -8.04
CA SER A 307 22.75 4.30 -8.71
C SER A 307 21.37 4.94 -8.97
N GLU A 308 21.25 6.27 -8.84
CA GLU A 308 20.05 7.05 -9.14
C GLU A 308 20.39 8.40 -9.80
N ILE A 309 19.50 8.90 -10.65
CA ILE A 309 19.49 10.31 -11.06
C ILE A 309 18.09 10.74 -11.55
N GLN A 310 17.79 12.03 -11.43
CA GLN A 310 16.58 12.67 -11.96
C GLN A 310 16.94 13.76 -12.98
N LEU A 311 16.50 13.59 -14.22
CA LEU A 311 16.83 14.44 -15.37
C LEU A 311 15.61 15.30 -15.75
N GLN A 312 15.72 16.61 -15.59
CA GLN A 312 14.64 17.57 -15.84
C GLN A 312 14.56 17.97 -17.31
N GLU A 313 13.36 18.34 -17.78
CA GLU A 313 13.13 18.75 -19.18
C GLU A 313 13.66 17.72 -20.20
N PHE A 314 13.45 16.42 -19.92
CA PHE A 314 14.10 15.33 -20.65
C PHE A 314 13.66 15.21 -22.11
N ILE A 315 12.36 15.40 -22.39
CA ILE A 315 11.85 15.49 -23.78
C ILE A 315 11.51 16.93 -24.16
N GLN A 316 11.52 17.22 -25.45
CA GLN A 316 11.21 18.52 -26.03
C GLN A 316 9.82 19.02 -25.56
N PRO A 317 9.66 20.30 -25.18
CA PRO A 317 8.40 20.83 -24.65
C PRO A 317 7.17 20.58 -25.55
N ASP A 318 7.33 20.65 -26.87
CA ASP A 318 6.25 20.42 -27.83
C ASP A 318 5.77 18.96 -27.81
N LYS A 319 6.68 17.98 -27.75
CA LYS A 319 6.34 16.56 -27.60
C LYS A 319 5.73 16.26 -26.23
N TYR A 320 6.24 16.88 -25.16
CA TYR A 320 5.66 16.78 -23.82
C TYR A 320 4.21 17.28 -23.79
N GLY A 321 3.92 18.44 -24.39
CA GLY A 321 2.58 19.00 -24.50
C GLY A 321 1.62 18.10 -25.27
N GLN A 322 2.02 17.64 -26.46
CA GLN A 322 1.22 16.73 -27.30
C GLN A 322 0.91 15.41 -26.58
N LEU A 323 1.88 14.85 -25.85
CA LEU A 323 1.70 13.63 -25.08
C LEU A 323 0.75 13.81 -23.89
N CYS A 324 0.84 14.94 -23.18
CA CYS A 324 -0.10 15.27 -22.11
C CYS A 324 -1.54 15.45 -22.65
N GLU A 325 -1.71 16.12 -23.80
CA GLU A 325 -3.00 16.28 -24.46
C GLU A 325 -3.58 14.92 -24.89
N ALA A 326 -2.76 14.05 -25.49
CA ALA A 326 -3.17 12.72 -25.91
C ALA A 326 -3.63 11.83 -24.74
N LEU A 327 -2.90 11.85 -23.61
CA LEU A 327 -3.23 11.09 -22.40
C LEU A 327 -4.54 11.57 -21.73
N HIS A 328 -4.76 12.89 -21.70
CA HIS A 328 -6.01 13.46 -21.20
C HIS A 328 -7.22 13.21 -22.11
N SER A 329 -6.97 13.07 -23.42
CA SER A 329 -8.00 12.86 -24.44
C SER A 329 -8.39 11.39 -24.63
N LEU A 330 -7.72 10.45 -23.94
CA LEU A 330 -8.13 9.04 -23.94
C LEU A 330 -9.48 8.85 -23.24
N ASP A 331 -10.38 8.12 -23.90
CA ASP A 331 -11.64 7.70 -23.30
C ASP A 331 -11.43 6.82 -22.05
N VAL A 332 -12.36 6.88 -21.10
CA VAL A 332 -12.28 6.12 -19.84
C VAL A 332 -12.17 4.60 -20.10
N SER A 333 -12.81 4.07 -21.14
CA SER A 333 -12.71 2.65 -21.53
C SER A 333 -11.34 2.23 -22.10
N SER A 334 -10.45 3.19 -22.40
CA SER A 334 -9.05 2.91 -22.80
C SER A 334 -8.15 2.60 -21.60
N TRP A 335 -8.67 2.68 -20.38
CA TRP A 335 -7.95 2.45 -19.13
C TRP A 335 -8.41 1.17 -18.46
N ILE A 336 -7.46 0.33 -18.06
CA ILE A 336 -7.68 -0.99 -17.47
C ILE A 336 -7.09 -1.00 -16.06
N THR A 337 -7.94 -1.14 -15.05
CA THR A 337 -7.51 -1.27 -13.65
C THR A 337 -6.67 -2.55 -13.47
N GLN A 338 -5.50 -2.39 -12.85
CA GLN A 338 -4.57 -3.46 -12.51
C GLN A 338 -4.77 -3.90 -11.07
N GLY A 339 -4.76 -5.23 -10.86
CA GLY A 339 -4.79 -5.88 -9.55
C GLY A 339 -3.75 -7.00 -9.45
N PRO A 340 -3.92 -7.99 -8.56
CA PRO A 340 -4.94 -8.03 -7.49
C PRO A 340 -4.70 -6.99 -6.40
N ALA A 341 -5.71 -6.71 -5.58
CA ALA A 341 -5.69 -5.60 -4.60
C ALA A 341 -4.61 -5.77 -3.50
N ASN A 342 -4.22 -7.00 -3.17
CA ASN A 342 -3.08 -7.30 -2.27
C ASN A 342 -1.70 -7.05 -2.90
N LYS A 343 -1.62 -6.58 -4.16
CA LYS A 343 -0.36 -6.27 -4.85
C LYS A 343 -0.37 -4.87 -5.49
N ARG A 344 -1.51 -4.41 -6.01
CA ARG A 344 -1.62 -3.12 -6.70
C ARG A 344 -3.06 -2.66 -6.92
N HIS A 345 -3.22 -1.36 -7.08
CA HIS A 345 -4.41 -0.73 -7.63
C HIS A 345 -3.99 0.52 -8.41
N TYR A 346 -4.00 0.47 -9.74
CA TYR A 346 -3.77 1.63 -10.61
C TYR A 346 -4.32 1.30 -12.00
N GLU A 347 -4.29 2.24 -12.94
CA GLU A 347 -4.83 2.01 -14.28
C GLU A 347 -3.73 2.07 -15.34
N ILE A 348 -3.82 1.23 -16.36
CA ILE A 348 -2.92 1.23 -17.51
C ILE A 348 -3.69 1.42 -18.80
N THR A 349 -3.00 1.84 -19.85
CA THR A 349 -3.53 1.77 -21.21
C THR A 349 -2.61 0.97 -22.11
N GLU A 350 -3.24 0.10 -22.91
CA GLU A 350 -2.62 -0.61 -24.05
C GLU A 350 -3.14 -0.04 -25.39
N SER A 351 -3.81 1.12 -25.35
CA SER A 351 -4.38 1.74 -26.55
C SER A 351 -3.31 2.00 -27.61
N THR A 352 -3.55 1.42 -28.79
CA THR A 352 -2.77 1.64 -30.02
C THR A 352 -3.48 2.60 -30.98
N SER A 353 -4.65 3.14 -30.62
CA SER A 353 -5.40 4.07 -31.48
C SER A 353 -4.87 5.50 -31.46
N ALA A 354 -4.14 5.88 -30.40
CA ALA A 354 -3.51 7.18 -30.28
C ALA A 354 -2.08 7.16 -30.85
N THR A 355 -1.87 7.77 -32.02
CA THR A 355 -0.57 7.83 -32.71
C THR A 355 0.55 8.30 -31.78
N MET A 356 0.31 9.35 -30.99
CA MET A 356 1.26 9.90 -30.03
C MET A 356 1.74 8.86 -28.99
N LEU A 357 0.87 7.96 -28.53
CA LEU A 357 1.27 6.90 -27.59
C LEU A 357 2.11 5.81 -28.27
N ASN A 358 1.83 5.51 -29.53
CA ASN A 358 2.66 4.59 -30.32
C ASN A 358 4.05 5.18 -30.58
N GLU A 359 4.13 6.45 -31.00
CA GLU A 359 5.41 7.17 -31.15
C GLU A 359 6.18 7.20 -29.83
N THR A 360 5.50 7.47 -28.71
CA THR A 360 6.16 7.51 -27.40
C THR A 360 6.70 6.14 -26.98
N ARG A 361 5.92 5.06 -27.17
CA ARG A 361 6.41 3.69 -26.93
C ARG A 361 7.62 3.41 -27.80
N LYS A 362 7.58 3.77 -29.09
CA LYS A 362 8.69 3.59 -30.02
C LYS A 362 9.94 4.36 -29.57
N PHE A 363 9.80 5.60 -29.10
CA PHE A 363 10.91 6.39 -28.55
C PHE A 363 11.58 5.66 -27.38
N PHE A 364 10.84 5.31 -26.33
CA PHE A 364 11.40 4.61 -25.16
C PHE A 364 11.88 3.18 -25.49
N GLN A 365 11.33 2.50 -26.50
CA GLN A 365 11.77 1.18 -26.94
C GLN A 365 12.91 1.23 -27.99
N SER A 366 13.34 2.41 -28.43
CA SER A 366 14.26 2.51 -29.57
C SER A 366 15.70 2.08 -29.25
N GLU A 367 16.41 1.47 -30.22
CA GLU A 367 17.85 1.21 -30.13
C GLU A 367 18.66 2.47 -29.75
N ALA A 368 18.24 3.64 -30.25
CA ALA A 368 18.80 4.94 -29.89
C ALA A 368 18.61 5.27 -28.40
N PHE A 369 17.43 5.02 -27.84
CA PHE A 369 17.18 5.23 -26.40
C PHE A 369 17.98 4.25 -25.53
N PHE A 370 18.10 2.97 -25.93
CA PHE A 370 18.95 2.00 -25.24
C PHE A 370 20.44 2.44 -25.24
N LEU A 371 20.93 3.06 -26.32
CA LEU A 371 22.26 3.66 -26.35
C LEU A 371 22.38 4.89 -25.44
N VAL A 372 21.40 5.79 -25.45
CA VAL A 372 21.37 6.96 -24.54
C VAL A 372 21.38 6.50 -23.08
N LEU A 373 20.53 5.54 -22.69
CA LEU A 373 20.54 4.95 -21.35
C LEU A 373 21.90 4.33 -21.00
N SER A 374 22.54 3.65 -21.97
CA SER A 374 23.88 3.06 -21.76
C SER A 374 24.92 4.13 -21.44
N ASN A 375 24.91 5.26 -22.18
CA ASN A 375 25.83 6.36 -21.96
C ASN A 375 25.56 7.07 -20.62
N LEU A 376 24.29 7.32 -20.28
CA LEU A 376 23.89 8.01 -19.05
C LEU A 376 24.11 7.18 -17.77
N THR A 377 24.23 5.85 -17.87
CA THR A 377 24.30 4.95 -16.69
C THR A 377 25.57 4.10 -16.61
N GLY A 378 26.30 3.94 -17.72
CA GLY A 378 27.40 2.98 -17.83
C GLY A 378 26.96 1.51 -17.95
N LEU A 379 25.66 1.23 -17.92
CA LEU A 379 25.13 -0.12 -18.14
C LEU A 379 25.23 -0.49 -19.62
N LYS A 380 25.58 -1.74 -19.91
CA LYS A 380 25.77 -2.22 -21.29
C LYS A 380 24.44 -2.62 -21.95
N LEU A 381 23.52 -1.66 -22.11
CA LEU A 381 22.18 -1.88 -22.69
C LEU A 381 22.18 -1.84 -24.22
N HIS A 382 23.25 -1.35 -24.87
CA HIS A 382 23.38 -1.35 -26.33
C HIS A 382 24.78 -1.79 -26.79
N ARG A 383 24.87 -2.38 -27.99
CA ARG A 383 26.10 -2.96 -28.55
C ARG A 383 27.21 -1.95 -28.87
N LEU A 384 26.84 -0.67 -29.06
CA LEU A 384 27.80 0.42 -29.29
C LEU A 384 28.24 1.12 -28.00
N ALA A 385 27.71 0.73 -26.84
CA ALA A 385 28.11 1.30 -25.55
C ALA A 385 29.55 0.90 -25.20
N SER A 386 30.37 1.88 -24.83
CA SER A 386 31.72 1.65 -24.33
C SER A 386 31.68 0.90 -23.01
N THR A 387 32.35 -0.24 -22.91
CA THR A 387 32.60 -0.88 -21.61
C THR A 387 33.60 -0.04 -20.81
N PRO A 388 33.31 0.34 -19.55
CA PRO A 388 34.30 1.00 -18.71
C PRO A 388 35.53 0.09 -18.58
N SER A 389 36.71 0.65 -18.85
CA SER A 389 37.95 -0.12 -18.95
C SER A 389 38.37 -0.65 -17.58
N SER A 390 38.25 -1.96 -17.39
CA SER A 390 38.88 -2.67 -16.28
C SER A 390 40.40 -2.63 -16.45
N SER A 391 41.03 -1.61 -15.86
CA SER A 391 42.49 -1.43 -15.67
C SER A 391 43.38 -1.65 -16.90
N GLU A 392 43.90 -0.57 -17.47
CA GLU A 392 45.10 -0.61 -18.33
C GLU A 392 46.28 -1.19 -17.54
N ASN A 393 46.55 -2.49 -17.69
CA ASN A 393 47.75 -3.13 -17.15
C ASN A 393 48.05 -4.50 -17.82
N GLU A 394 48.16 -4.52 -19.14
CA GLU A 394 49.04 -5.50 -19.80
C GLU A 394 50.09 -4.77 -20.63
N SER A 395 51.28 -4.67 -20.02
CA SER A 395 52.49 -4.18 -20.65
C SER A 395 52.90 -5.08 -21.82
N SER A 396 53.32 -4.45 -22.91
CA SER A 396 53.91 -5.08 -24.10
C SER A 396 54.87 -6.23 -23.81
N SER A 397 54.66 -7.39 -24.44
CA SER A 397 55.75 -8.32 -24.78
C SER A 397 55.50 -8.96 -26.14
N ASP A 398 56.51 -8.88 -27.02
CA ASP A 398 56.50 -9.49 -28.34
C ASP A 398 56.66 -11.01 -28.26
N GLU A 399 55.78 -11.81 -28.89
CA GLU A 399 56.18 -13.11 -29.44
C GLU A 399 55.48 -13.43 -30.79
N LYS A 400 56.16 -14.24 -31.60
CA LYS A 400 55.83 -14.53 -33.02
C LYS A 400 54.77 -15.63 -33.17
N PRO A 401 54.05 -15.70 -34.31
CA PRO A 401 53.02 -16.71 -34.51
C PRO A 401 53.61 -18.11 -34.70
N SER A 402 53.08 -19.08 -33.95
CA SER A 402 53.23 -20.50 -34.26
C SER A 402 51.87 -21.11 -34.61
N ASN A 403 51.87 -22.05 -35.56
CA ASN A 403 50.68 -22.50 -36.26
C ASN A 403 50.08 -23.74 -35.56
N GLY A 404 48.86 -23.65 -35.03
CA GLY A 404 48.22 -24.72 -34.27
C GLY A 404 46.70 -24.75 -34.44
N THR A 405 46.19 -25.76 -35.15
CA THR A 405 44.75 -25.96 -35.38
C THR A 405 44.08 -26.66 -34.21
N SER A 406 43.32 -25.91 -33.41
CA SER A 406 42.44 -26.47 -32.37
C SER A 406 41.11 -25.72 -32.32
N LYS A 407 40.01 -26.48 -32.44
CA LYS A 407 38.63 -25.96 -32.38
C LYS A 407 38.34 -25.40 -30.98
N SER A 408 38.32 -24.08 -30.83
CA SER A 408 37.81 -23.41 -29.62
C SER A 408 36.31 -23.16 -29.73
N LYS A 409 35.57 -23.49 -28.66
CA LYS A 409 34.19 -23.02 -28.47
C LYS A 409 34.25 -21.49 -28.27
N LYS A 410 33.75 -20.71 -29.23
CA LYS A 410 33.46 -19.29 -29.02
C LYS A 410 32.19 -19.15 -28.16
N GLY A 411 32.35 -19.15 -26.85
CA GLY A 411 31.45 -18.44 -25.94
C GLY A 411 32.14 -17.14 -25.55
N SER A 412 31.81 -16.04 -26.23
CA SER A 412 32.38 -14.73 -25.88
C SER A 412 31.57 -14.13 -24.73
N SER A 413 32.23 -13.65 -23.68
CA SER A 413 31.61 -12.99 -22.52
C SER A 413 31.05 -11.59 -22.83
N ASN A 414 30.70 -11.33 -24.09
CA ASN A 414 30.30 -10.01 -24.59
C ASN A 414 28.89 -9.97 -25.18
N ASP A 415 28.20 -11.11 -25.27
CA ASP A 415 26.79 -11.17 -25.68
C ASP A 415 25.91 -10.50 -24.62
N ILE A 416 25.32 -9.39 -25.03
CA ILE A 416 24.17 -8.74 -24.39
C ILE A 416 22.94 -9.10 -25.22
N ASP A 417 21.80 -9.22 -24.57
CA ASP A 417 20.52 -9.51 -25.22
C ASP A 417 19.46 -8.53 -24.72
N PRO A 418 19.67 -7.21 -24.94
CA PRO A 418 18.91 -6.17 -24.27
C PRO A 418 17.41 -6.30 -24.51
N CYS A 419 16.63 -5.93 -23.50
CA CYS A 419 15.17 -5.94 -23.55
C CYS A 419 14.59 -4.99 -22.51
N CYS A 420 13.33 -4.60 -22.70
CA CYS A 420 12.59 -3.83 -21.71
C CYS A 420 11.12 -4.27 -21.60
N ARG A 421 10.48 -3.83 -20.52
CA ARG A 421 9.01 -3.74 -20.42
C ARG A 421 8.64 -2.26 -20.32
N LEU A 422 7.63 -1.83 -21.07
CA LEU A 422 7.10 -0.46 -21.04
C LEU A 422 5.62 -0.47 -20.66
N GLN A 423 5.22 0.43 -19.78
CA GLN A 423 3.86 0.58 -19.32
C GLN A 423 3.48 2.06 -19.25
N VAL A 424 2.30 2.40 -19.78
CA VAL A 424 1.69 3.72 -19.67
C VAL A 424 0.59 3.63 -18.63
N SER A 425 0.73 4.37 -17.53
CA SER A 425 -0.14 4.27 -16.36
C SER A 425 -0.76 5.62 -15.99
N ARG A 426 -1.97 5.57 -15.42
CA ARG A 426 -2.67 6.69 -14.79
C ARG A 426 -2.74 6.46 -13.28
N TRP A 427 -2.48 7.53 -12.53
CA TRP A 427 -2.41 7.55 -11.08
C TRP A 427 -3.31 8.68 -10.54
N GLN A 428 -4.15 8.36 -9.57
CA GLN A 428 -5.15 9.27 -8.96
C GLN A 428 -5.48 8.79 -7.54
N THR A 429 -6.36 9.50 -6.80
CA THR A 429 -6.85 9.08 -5.47
C THR A 429 -7.23 7.60 -5.43
N GLY A 430 -6.70 6.89 -4.42
CA GLY A 430 -6.89 5.45 -4.21
C GLY A 430 -5.86 4.56 -4.89
N CYS A 431 -4.98 5.06 -5.76
CA CYS A 431 -3.97 4.23 -6.43
C CYS A 431 -2.76 3.92 -5.54
N TYR A 432 -2.18 2.73 -5.70
CA TYR A 432 -0.98 2.24 -5.00
C TYR A 432 -0.33 1.03 -5.71
N THR A 433 0.90 0.71 -5.31
CA THR A 433 1.42 -0.67 -5.35
C THR A 433 1.94 -1.08 -3.98
N MET A 434 1.95 -2.38 -3.71
CA MET A 434 2.50 -2.96 -2.48
C MET A 434 3.58 -3.96 -2.80
N LEU A 435 4.44 -4.18 -1.82
CA LEU A 435 5.46 -5.21 -1.84
C LEU A 435 4.82 -6.57 -1.56
N SER A 436 5.41 -7.61 -2.11
CA SER A 436 4.98 -8.99 -1.91
C SER A 436 6.22 -9.86 -1.82
N ASP A 437 6.25 -10.77 -0.85
CA ASP A 437 7.29 -11.81 -0.74
C ASP A 437 7.41 -12.66 -2.02
N GLU A 438 6.36 -12.63 -2.85
CA GLU A 438 6.24 -13.33 -4.13
C GLU A 438 6.68 -12.50 -5.36
N ASP A 439 7.09 -11.23 -5.20
CA ASP A 439 7.46 -10.39 -6.35
C ASP A 439 8.84 -10.76 -6.91
N ALA A 440 8.86 -11.83 -7.70
CA ALA A 440 10.02 -12.26 -8.47
C ALA A 440 10.60 -11.15 -9.39
N HIS A 441 9.82 -10.14 -9.78
CA HIS A 441 10.30 -9.02 -10.59
C HIS A 441 11.05 -7.95 -9.77
N GLY A 442 10.92 -7.97 -8.44
CA GLY A 442 11.67 -7.11 -7.52
C GLY A 442 13.10 -7.62 -7.29
N SER A 443 13.34 -8.92 -7.48
CA SER A 443 14.63 -9.60 -7.23
C SER A 443 15.58 -9.63 -8.43
N GLU A 444 15.32 -8.81 -9.45
CA GLU A 444 16.06 -8.75 -10.71
C GLU A 444 16.94 -7.51 -10.78
N TYR A 445 18.22 -7.69 -11.14
CA TYR A 445 19.08 -6.58 -11.58
C TYR A 445 18.46 -5.87 -12.77
N ALA A 446 18.14 -4.59 -12.63
CA ALA A 446 17.43 -3.85 -13.68
C ALA A 446 17.63 -2.34 -13.55
N LEU A 447 17.57 -1.64 -14.70
CA LEU A 447 17.42 -0.20 -14.75
C LEU A 447 15.93 0.15 -14.81
N ASP A 448 15.43 0.73 -13.73
CA ASP A 448 14.10 1.32 -13.68
C ASP A 448 14.12 2.73 -14.27
N VAL A 449 13.11 3.03 -15.08
CA VAL A 449 12.94 4.31 -15.75
C VAL A 449 11.53 4.82 -15.46
N TRP A 450 11.42 6.02 -14.91
CA TRP A 450 10.15 6.68 -14.64
C TRP A 450 10.11 8.03 -15.33
N PHE A 451 9.21 8.18 -16.30
CA PHE A 451 8.92 9.47 -16.91
C PHE A 451 7.55 9.96 -16.46
N PHE A 452 7.49 11.07 -15.74
CA PHE A 452 6.26 11.59 -15.13
C PHE A 452 5.65 12.74 -15.95
N LEU A 453 4.32 12.76 -16.06
CA LEU A 453 3.57 13.76 -16.81
C LEU A 453 2.35 14.24 -16.04
N SER A 454 2.01 15.52 -16.21
CA SER A 454 0.81 16.13 -15.60
C SER A 454 0.77 16.00 -14.06
N ALA A 455 1.94 16.01 -13.43
CA ALA A 455 2.16 16.05 -11.99
C ALA A 455 2.15 17.50 -11.43
N ASP A 456 1.52 18.44 -12.13
CA ASP A 456 1.34 19.81 -11.68
C ASP A 456 0.66 19.85 -10.31
N HIS A 457 1.22 20.66 -9.40
CA HIS A 457 0.75 20.80 -8.03
C HIS A 457 0.79 19.52 -7.17
N TRP A 458 1.45 18.45 -7.65
CA TRP A 458 1.65 17.24 -6.84
C TRP A 458 2.59 17.51 -5.66
N GLN A 459 2.30 16.92 -4.50
CA GLN A 459 3.07 17.10 -3.26
C GLN A 459 3.25 15.76 -2.56
N LEU A 460 4.35 15.60 -1.81
CA LEU A 460 4.63 14.38 -1.04
C LEU A 460 3.49 14.00 -0.07
N ALA A 461 2.74 14.98 0.44
CA ALA A 461 1.59 14.76 1.30
C ALA A 461 0.43 14.02 0.61
N HIS A 462 0.33 14.07 -0.73
CA HIS A 462 -0.69 13.40 -1.52
C HIS A 462 -0.47 11.88 -1.64
N GLY A 463 0.73 11.38 -1.36
CA GLY A 463 1.15 10.04 -1.76
C GLY A 463 1.64 10.01 -3.21
N GLY A 464 1.67 8.82 -3.83
CA GLY A 464 2.04 8.64 -5.24
C GLY A 464 3.53 8.74 -5.55
N GLN A 465 4.38 8.96 -4.56
CA GLN A 465 5.83 8.82 -4.71
C GLN A 465 6.22 7.36 -4.94
N VAL A 466 7.29 7.15 -5.70
CA VAL A 466 7.96 5.85 -5.83
C VAL A 466 9.02 5.74 -4.74
N SER A 467 8.79 4.87 -3.76
CA SER A 467 9.75 4.57 -2.68
C SER A 467 10.54 3.30 -3.02
N TYR A 468 11.84 3.30 -2.76
CA TYR A 468 12.74 2.16 -2.86
C TYR A 468 13.27 1.80 -1.47
N ILE A 469 13.30 0.51 -1.13
CA ILE A 469 13.71 0.01 0.19
C ILE A 469 14.62 -1.23 0.04
N ALA A 470 15.44 -1.50 1.06
CA ALA A 470 16.20 -2.75 1.14
C ALA A 470 15.31 -3.91 1.60
N ARG A 471 15.64 -5.13 1.15
CA ARG A 471 14.88 -6.36 1.43
C ARG A 471 14.90 -6.72 2.90
N GLY A 472 13.73 -6.64 3.54
CA GLY A 472 13.56 -6.97 4.95
C GLY A 472 13.92 -5.82 5.91
N GLU A 473 14.12 -4.62 5.39
CA GLU A 473 14.36 -3.40 6.18
C GLU A 473 13.17 -2.42 6.06
N ASP A 474 12.98 -1.59 7.09
CA ASP A 474 11.89 -0.59 7.15
C ASP A 474 12.33 0.81 6.66
N GLU A 475 13.60 1.00 6.25
CA GLU A 475 14.17 2.31 5.87
C GLU A 475 14.09 2.57 4.36
N GLU A 476 13.64 3.77 3.97
CA GLU A 476 13.59 4.21 2.56
C GLU A 476 15.00 4.61 2.08
N LEU A 477 15.51 3.90 1.07
CA LEU A 477 16.78 4.19 0.40
C LEU A 477 16.66 5.43 -0.50
N LEU A 478 15.53 5.54 -1.21
CA LEU A 478 15.26 6.60 -2.19
C LEU A 478 13.75 6.80 -2.32
N THR A 479 13.32 8.06 -2.40
CA THR A 479 11.93 8.43 -2.67
C THR A 479 11.85 9.44 -3.81
N ILE A 480 11.07 9.11 -4.85
CA ILE A 480 10.92 9.89 -6.08
C ILE A 480 9.49 10.45 -6.14
N CYS A 481 9.37 11.76 -6.01
CA CYS A 481 8.10 12.46 -6.18
C CYS A 481 7.78 12.65 -7.69
N PRO A 482 6.52 12.48 -8.12
CA PRO A 482 6.09 12.84 -9.47
C PRO A 482 6.45 14.29 -9.81
N SER A 483 7.10 14.50 -10.97
CA SER A 483 7.63 15.79 -11.40
C SER A 483 7.59 15.92 -12.92
N ASN A 484 7.01 17.01 -13.44
CA ASN A 484 6.74 17.17 -14.87
C ASN A 484 8.00 17.12 -15.74
N ASN A 485 7.93 16.34 -16.83
CA ASN A 485 9.02 16.19 -17.80
C ASN A 485 10.35 15.75 -17.15
N CYS A 486 10.27 15.06 -16.01
CA CYS A 486 11.40 14.46 -15.32
C CYS A 486 11.53 12.98 -15.71
N LEU A 487 12.72 12.60 -16.17
CA LEU A 487 13.13 11.20 -16.31
C LEU A 487 13.95 10.81 -15.09
N ALA A 488 13.39 9.97 -14.22
CA ALA A 488 14.12 9.36 -13.12
C ALA A 488 14.66 7.98 -13.54
N LEU A 489 15.94 7.76 -13.30
CA LEU A 489 16.65 6.51 -13.53
C LEU A 489 17.08 5.94 -12.18
N VAL A 490 16.82 4.65 -11.93
CA VAL A 490 17.29 3.95 -10.72
C VAL A 490 17.77 2.56 -11.11
N TYR A 491 19.02 2.23 -10.78
CA TYR A 491 19.50 0.86 -10.89
C TYR A 491 19.17 0.09 -9.60
N ARG A 492 18.47 -1.03 -9.73
CA ARG A 492 18.17 -1.94 -8.63
C ARG A 492 19.02 -3.20 -8.76
N ASP A 493 19.40 -3.74 -7.60
CA ASP A 493 19.90 -5.10 -7.46
C ASP A 493 18.79 -6.07 -6.98
N GLN A 494 19.18 -7.26 -6.53
CA GLN A 494 18.24 -8.31 -6.11
C GLN A 494 17.62 -8.05 -4.72
N ASP A 495 18.20 -7.15 -3.94
CA ASP A 495 17.76 -6.83 -2.57
C ASP A 495 17.12 -5.43 -2.49
N THR A 496 17.05 -4.70 -3.60
CA THR A 496 16.33 -3.43 -3.70
C THR A 496 14.92 -3.66 -4.23
N MET A 497 13.91 -3.35 -3.41
CA MET A 497 12.50 -3.42 -3.77
C MET A 497 11.91 -2.01 -3.95
N ARG A 498 10.76 -1.89 -4.63
CA ARG A 498 10.09 -0.59 -4.86
C ARG A 498 8.57 -0.69 -4.77
N PHE A 499 7.93 0.40 -4.35
CA PHE A 499 6.47 0.55 -4.37
C PHE A 499 6.04 1.99 -4.66
N VAL A 500 4.78 2.17 -5.04
CA VAL A 500 4.15 3.49 -5.21
C VAL A 500 3.19 3.71 -4.04
N LYS A 501 3.49 4.70 -3.20
CA LYS A 501 2.73 4.98 -1.97
C LYS A 501 1.27 5.32 -2.29
N HIS A 502 0.34 4.82 -1.48
CA HIS A 502 -1.10 5.14 -1.58
C HIS A 502 -1.38 6.63 -1.76
N ILE A 503 -2.03 6.95 -2.88
CA ILE A 503 -2.50 8.29 -3.20
C ILE A 503 -3.77 8.56 -2.40
N ASN A 504 -3.70 9.49 -1.46
CA ASN A 504 -4.78 9.78 -0.52
C ASN A 504 -5.66 10.96 -0.98
N SER A 505 -6.77 11.14 -0.29
CA SER A 505 -7.82 12.13 -0.58
C SER A 505 -7.35 13.60 -0.59
N LEU A 506 -6.17 13.94 -0.05
CA LEU A 506 -5.61 15.29 -0.21
C LEU A 506 -5.32 15.65 -1.68
N SER A 507 -5.10 14.65 -2.54
CA SER A 507 -4.94 14.88 -3.98
C SER A 507 -6.25 15.28 -4.68
N GLY A 508 -7.41 14.95 -4.09
CA GLY A 508 -8.72 15.26 -4.68
C GLY A 508 -8.89 14.66 -6.08
N ASP A 509 -9.17 15.53 -7.06
CA ASP A 509 -9.30 15.17 -8.48
C ASP A 509 -7.98 15.24 -9.26
N LEU A 510 -6.83 15.50 -8.59
CA LEU A 510 -5.53 15.47 -9.24
C LEU A 510 -5.23 14.05 -9.74
N LYS A 511 -4.67 13.99 -10.95
CA LYS A 511 -4.20 12.78 -11.59
C LYS A 511 -2.91 13.09 -12.34
N HIS A 512 -1.99 12.14 -12.34
CA HIS A 512 -0.78 12.22 -13.13
C HIS A 512 -0.61 10.92 -13.94
N PHE A 513 0.28 10.96 -14.92
CA PHE A 513 0.59 9.82 -15.75
C PHE A 513 2.06 9.46 -15.63
N THR A 514 2.38 8.19 -15.85
CA THR A 514 3.77 7.72 -15.95
C THR A 514 3.96 6.87 -17.18
N ILE A 515 5.11 7.03 -17.81
CA ILE A 515 5.68 5.98 -18.65
C ILE A 515 6.74 5.29 -17.79
N ASN A 516 6.41 4.10 -17.30
CA ASN A 516 7.34 3.26 -16.55
C ASN A 516 8.01 2.28 -17.51
N GLY A 517 9.33 2.31 -17.54
CA GLY A 517 10.16 1.32 -18.19
C GLY A 517 10.98 0.53 -17.17
N VAL A 518 11.28 -0.72 -17.49
CA VAL A 518 12.32 -1.49 -16.80
C VAL A 518 13.16 -2.18 -17.87
N TYR A 519 14.46 -1.90 -17.86
CA TYR A 519 15.43 -2.28 -18.89
C TYR A 519 16.47 -3.23 -18.31
N TYR A 520 16.89 -4.18 -19.13
CA TYR A 520 17.84 -5.23 -18.76
C TYR A 520 18.89 -5.39 -19.87
N ASP A 521 20.13 -5.74 -19.51
CA ASP A 521 21.19 -6.07 -20.48
C ASP A 521 20.96 -7.44 -21.14
N ARG A 522 20.17 -8.30 -20.49
CA ARG A 522 19.72 -9.62 -20.92
C ARG A 522 18.37 -9.95 -20.27
N PRO A 523 17.56 -10.86 -20.81
CA PRO A 523 16.36 -11.30 -20.13
C PRO A 523 16.71 -11.93 -18.77
N PRO A 524 15.97 -11.64 -17.70
CA PRO A 524 16.20 -12.26 -16.40
C PRO A 524 15.98 -13.77 -16.47
N ASN A 525 16.87 -14.53 -15.83
CA ASN A 525 16.71 -15.98 -15.69
C ASN A 525 15.51 -16.26 -14.77
N ARG A 526 14.40 -16.72 -15.35
CA ARG A 526 13.22 -17.21 -14.64
C ARG A 526 13.15 -18.71 -14.84
N GLU A 527 13.48 -19.47 -13.80
CA GLU A 527 13.32 -20.94 -13.73
C GLU A 527 11.83 -21.35 -13.62
#